data_AF-A0A916B9P6-F1
#
_entry.id   AF-A0A916B9P6-F1
#
_cell.length_a   1.000
_cell.length_b   1.000
_cell.length_c   1.000
_cell.angle_alpha   90.00
_cell.angle_beta   90.00
_cell.angle_gamma   90.00
#
_symmetry.space_group_name_H-M   'P 1'
#
loop_
_entity.id
_entity.type
_entity.pdbx_description
1 polymer ?
#
loop_
_entity_poly.entity_id
_entity_poly.type
_entity_poly.pdbx_seq_one_letter_code
_entity_poly.pdbx_strand_id
1 'polypeptide(L)'
;MKANFGKYPDTWNLRRADRNIDHRRVPNLRIFFTRKGKSLKVTTDGKSLLPGDLVTYHLLENGSLPHIAIVTDRIGDSGNPMIVHNIGSGPELEDRLFEFKMTGHYRYYGK
;
A
#
# COMPACT_ATOMS: atom_id res chain seq x y z
N MET A 1 -13.47 4.00 9.86
CA MET A 1 -14.05 2.89 9.06
C MET A 1 -15.53 2.66 9.33
N LYS A 2 -15.96 2.36 10.56
CA LYS A 2 -17.36 2.04 10.96
C LYS A 2 -18.45 2.86 10.24
N ALA A 3 -18.37 4.19 10.27
CA ALA A 3 -19.36 5.09 9.66
C ALA A 3 -19.43 5.03 8.11
N ASN A 4 -18.49 4.36 7.46
CA ASN A 4 -18.42 4.22 6.01
C ASN A 4 -18.21 2.75 5.61
N PHE A 5 -18.68 1.79 6.42
CA PHE A 5 -18.41 0.36 6.24
C PHE A 5 -18.72 -0.12 4.82
N GLY A 6 -19.87 0.26 4.25
CA GLY A 6 -20.26 -0.09 2.87
C GLY A 6 -19.40 0.50 1.75
N LYS A 7 -18.39 1.33 2.05
CA LYS A 7 -17.41 1.82 1.05
C LYS A 7 -16.18 0.92 0.94
N TYR A 8 -16.00 -0.02 1.86
CA TYR A 8 -14.84 -0.92 1.90
C TYR A 8 -15.15 -2.22 1.15
N PRO A 9 -14.13 -2.97 0.66
CA PRO A 9 -14.35 -4.18 -0.11
C PRO A 9 -15.12 -5.24 0.69
N ASP A 10 -16.11 -5.85 0.06
CA ASP A 10 -16.88 -6.95 0.65
C ASP A 10 -16.26 -8.31 0.30
N THR A 11 -15.00 -8.51 0.72
CA THR A 11 -14.24 -9.74 0.43
C THR A 11 -14.36 -10.81 1.54
N TRP A 12 -14.96 -10.46 2.68
CA TRP A 12 -15.04 -11.34 3.85
C TRP A 12 -16.46 -11.61 4.34
N ASN A 13 -17.49 -11.19 3.56
CA ASN A 13 -18.90 -11.38 3.88
C ASN A 13 -19.26 -10.89 5.30
N LEU A 14 -18.69 -9.76 5.69
CA LEU A 14 -18.84 -9.19 7.03
C LEU A 14 -20.07 -8.29 7.07
N ARG A 15 -20.87 -8.38 8.13
CA ARG A 15 -22.04 -7.49 8.33
C ARG A 15 -21.67 -6.14 8.97
N ARG A 16 -20.47 -6.03 9.54
CA ARG A 16 -19.94 -4.82 10.19
C ARG A 16 -18.43 -4.84 10.20
N ALA A 17 -17.82 -3.67 10.39
CA ALA A 17 -16.38 -3.53 10.53
C ALA A 17 -15.84 -4.36 11.71
N ASP A 18 -14.79 -5.13 11.46
CA ASP A 18 -14.02 -5.87 12.46
C ASP A 18 -12.88 -5.02 13.00
N ARG A 19 -13.00 -4.65 14.27
CA ARG A 19 -12.04 -3.77 14.96
C ARG A 19 -10.64 -4.39 15.08
N ASN A 20 -10.54 -5.72 15.07
CA ASN A 20 -9.29 -6.44 15.32
C ASN A 20 -8.40 -6.56 14.07
N ILE A 21 -8.96 -6.46 12.87
CA ILE A 21 -8.22 -6.78 11.64
C ILE A 21 -8.43 -5.79 10.51
N ASP A 22 -9.58 -5.10 10.43
CA ASP A 22 -9.86 -4.31 9.24
C ASP A 22 -8.88 -3.14 9.04
N HIS A 23 -8.37 -2.58 10.13
CA HIS A 23 -7.44 -1.47 10.12
C HIS A 23 -6.04 -1.85 9.57
N ARG A 24 -5.74 -3.14 9.46
CA ARG A 24 -4.46 -3.65 8.92
C ARG A 24 -4.58 -4.37 7.57
N ARG A 25 -5.78 -4.48 7.01
CA ARG A 25 -6.02 -5.12 5.70
C ARG A 25 -5.68 -4.13 4.58
N VAL A 26 -4.72 -4.48 3.71
CA VAL A 26 -4.30 -3.61 2.60
C VAL A 26 -5.46 -3.18 1.68
N PRO A 27 -6.42 -4.03 1.29
CA PRO A 27 -7.58 -3.57 0.50
C PRO A 27 -8.38 -2.48 1.20
N ASN A 28 -8.52 -2.56 2.53
CA ASN A 28 -9.18 -1.53 3.31
C ASN A 28 -8.34 -0.25 3.40
N LEU A 29 -7.02 -0.39 3.56
CA LEU A 29 -6.09 0.73 3.59
C LEU A 29 -6.12 1.53 2.29
N ARG A 30 -6.18 0.86 1.12
CA ARG A 30 -6.35 1.53 -0.19
C ARG A 30 -7.58 2.43 -0.21
N ILE A 31 -8.75 1.92 0.19
CA ILE A 31 -9.98 2.73 0.29
C ILE A 31 -9.83 3.88 1.29
N PHE A 32 -9.16 3.65 2.42
CA PHE A 32 -8.90 4.69 3.39
C PHE A 32 -8.04 5.81 2.80
N PHE A 33 -6.90 5.49 2.17
CA PHE A 33 -6.01 6.49 1.57
C PHE A 33 -6.65 7.23 0.40
N THR A 34 -7.45 6.56 -0.43
CA THR A 34 -8.24 7.23 -1.47
C THR A 34 -9.19 8.28 -0.88
N ARG A 35 -9.76 8.03 0.30
CA ARG A 35 -10.77 8.90 0.92
C ARG A 35 -10.18 9.97 1.85
N LYS A 36 -9.01 9.73 2.42
CA LYS A 36 -8.41 10.55 3.50
C LYS A 36 -7.02 11.09 3.17
N GLY A 37 -6.39 10.58 2.11
CA GLY A 37 -5.14 11.08 1.57
C GLY A 37 -5.31 11.60 0.15
N LYS A 38 -4.19 11.65 -0.56
CA LYS A 38 -4.11 11.94 -1.99
C LYS A 38 -3.86 10.64 -2.74
N SER A 39 -4.75 10.25 -3.64
CA SER A 39 -4.47 9.20 -4.62
C SER A 39 -3.62 9.79 -5.73
N LEU A 40 -2.48 9.16 -6.01
CA LEU A 40 -1.57 9.52 -7.09
C LEU A 40 -1.68 8.48 -8.21
N LYS A 41 -1.16 8.83 -9.39
CA LYS A 41 -1.11 7.90 -10.51
C LYS A 41 -0.09 6.81 -10.20
N VAL A 42 -0.46 5.56 -10.47
CA VAL A 42 0.49 4.44 -10.48
C VAL A 42 1.50 4.67 -11.61
N THR A 43 2.76 4.41 -11.32
CA THR A 43 3.89 4.76 -12.18
C THR A 43 4.91 3.62 -12.16
N THR A 44 5.72 3.56 -13.21
CA THR A 44 6.92 2.72 -13.31
C THR A 44 8.19 3.58 -13.31
N ASP A 45 8.06 4.90 -13.13
CA ASP A 45 9.17 5.84 -13.00
C ASP A 45 9.44 6.12 -11.52
N GLY A 46 10.51 5.53 -10.99
CA GLY A 46 10.92 5.66 -9.58
C GLY A 46 11.15 7.10 -9.14
N LYS A 47 11.58 7.98 -10.05
CA LYS A 47 11.86 9.40 -9.76
C LYS A 47 10.61 10.22 -9.44
N SER A 48 9.44 9.72 -9.82
CA SER A 48 8.15 10.35 -9.55
C SER A 48 7.57 10.03 -8.16
N LEU A 49 8.19 9.09 -7.43
CA LEU A 49 7.82 8.76 -6.05
C LEU A 49 8.68 9.55 -5.06
N LEU A 50 8.05 10.05 -4.01
CA LEU A 50 8.73 10.78 -2.94
C LEU A 50 8.81 9.95 -1.66
N PRO A 51 9.81 10.22 -0.80
CA PRO A 51 9.90 9.61 0.52
C PRO A 51 8.60 9.80 1.31
N GLY A 52 8.13 8.73 1.95
CA GLY A 52 6.86 8.68 2.67
C GLY A 52 5.63 8.40 1.80
N ASP A 53 5.77 8.32 0.48
CA ASP A 53 4.69 7.81 -0.38
C ASP A 53 4.39 6.35 -0.04
N LEU A 54 3.10 6.00 -0.07
CA LEU A 54 2.58 4.68 0.21
C LEU A 54 2.26 3.99 -1.10
N VAL A 55 2.83 2.81 -1.30
CA VAL A 55 2.62 2.00 -2.51
C VAL A 55 2.03 0.65 -2.12
N THR A 56 1.07 0.17 -2.90
CA THR A 56 0.44 -1.14 -2.67
C THR A 56 0.67 -2.06 -3.85
N TYR A 57 0.66 -3.37 -3.61
CA TYR A 57 0.99 -4.39 -4.59
C TYR A 57 0.02 -5.57 -4.51
N HIS A 58 0.07 -6.42 -5.54
CA HIS A 58 -0.22 -7.84 -5.43
C HIS A 58 1.10 -8.59 -5.60
N LEU A 59 1.49 -9.40 -4.62
CA LEU A 59 2.76 -10.15 -4.68
C LEU A 59 2.71 -11.30 -5.68
N LEU A 60 1.51 -11.80 -5.97
CA LEU A 60 1.27 -12.84 -6.98
C LEU A 60 0.53 -12.26 -8.18
N GLU A 61 0.90 -12.70 -9.39
CA GLU A 61 0.33 -12.20 -10.65
C GLU A 61 -1.19 -12.40 -10.75
N ASN A 62 -1.71 -13.44 -10.09
CA ASN A 62 -3.15 -13.72 -10.03
C ASN A 62 -3.95 -12.71 -9.17
N GLY A 63 -3.31 -11.66 -8.65
CA GLY A 63 -3.94 -10.62 -7.85
C GLY A 63 -4.14 -11.01 -6.38
N SER A 64 -3.53 -12.10 -5.91
CA SER A 64 -3.56 -12.47 -4.49
C SER A 64 -2.37 -11.87 -3.72
N LEU A 65 -2.36 -12.08 -2.40
CA LEU A 65 -1.40 -11.49 -1.46
C LEU A 65 -1.26 -9.96 -1.58
N PRO A 66 -2.30 -9.18 -1.22
CA PRO A 66 -2.21 -7.74 -1.14
C PRO A 66 -1.10 -7.29 -0.18
N HIS A 67 -0.24 -6.39 -0.63
CA HIS A 67 0.92 -5.93 0.12
C HIS A 67 1.04 -4.40 0.09
N ILE A 68 1.76 -3.84 1.06
CA ILE A 68 2.00 -2.39 1.18
C ILE A 68 3.45 -2.13 1.58
N ALA A 69 4.00 -1.05 1.04
CA ALA A 69 5.32 -0.55 1.40
C ALA A 69 5.32 0.98 1.52
N ILE A 70 6.36 1.49 2.17
CA ILE A 70 6.63 2.93 2.26
C ILE A 70 7.89 3.22 1.43
N VAL A 71 7.80 4.20 0.55
CA VAL A 71 8.93 4.70 -0.23
C VAL A 71 9.90 5.45 0.70
N THR A 72 11.19 5.16 0.58
CA THR A 72 12.23 5.83 1.40
C THR A 72 13.01 6.87 0.59
N ASP A 73 13.90 7.58 1.26
CA ASP A 73 14.85 8.52 0.66
C ASP A 73 16.16 7.86 0.18
N ARG A 74 16.33 6.56 0.43
CA ARG A 74 17.51 5.81 -0.03
C ARG A 74 17.29 5.32 -1.45
N ILE A 75 18.31 5.48 -2.29
CA ILE A 75 18.30 4.99 -3.67
C ILE A 75 19.06 3.66 -3.70
N GLY A 76 18.45 2.64 -4.30
CA GLY A 76 19.05 1.32 -4.48
C GLY A 76 19.93 1.23 -5.73
N ASP A 77 20.53 0.06 -5.94
CA ASP A 77 21.37 -0.22 -7.10
C ASP A 77 20.58 -0.17 -8.42
N SER A 78 19.27 -0.40 -8.36
CA SER A 78 18.36 -0.22 -9.50
C SER A 78 18.19 1.25 -9.95
N GLY A 79 18.70 2.20 -9.17
CA GLY A 79 18.52 3.64 -9.39
C GLY A 79 17.15 4.17 -8.95
N ASN A 80 16.31 3.32 -8.33
CA ASN A 80 15.01 3.69 -7.79
C ASN A 80 15.08 3.90 -6.27
N PRO A 81 14.12 4.65 -5.69
CA PRO A 81 13.92 4.65 -4.25
C PRO A 81 13.70 3.24 -3.70
N MET A 82 14.45 2.87 -2.66
CA MET A 82 14.21 1.66 -1.89
C MET A 82 12.90 1.79 -1.12
N ILE A 83 12.29 0.65 -0.80
CA ILE A 83 11.08 0.58 -0.01
C ILE A 83 11.34 -0.09 1.33
N VAL A 84 10.63 0.35 2.37
CA VAL A 84 10.53 -0.39 3.63
C VAL A 84 9.20 -1.12 3.70
N HIS A 85 9.25 -2.42 3.98
CA HIS A 85 8.07 -3.28 4.05
C HIS A 85 8.35 -4.53 4.90
N ASN A 86 7.33 -5.37 5.10
CA ASN A 86 7.47 -6.62 5.84
C ASN A 86 6.66 -7.73 5.16
N ILE A 87 7.34 -8.80 4.72
CA ILE A 87 6.74 -9.99 4.09
C ILE A 87 6.89 -11.25 4.97
N GLY A 88 7.33 -11.11 6.22
CA GLY A 88 7.35 -12.20 7.20
C GLY A 88 8.56 -12.22 8.12
N SER A 89 9.69 -11.68 7.66
CA SER A 89 10.97 -11.64 8.42
C SER A 89 11.13 -10.40 9.30
N GLY A 90 10.12 -9.53 9.37
CA GLY A 90 10.21 -8.22 10.01
C GLY A 90 10.29 -7.09 8.98
N PRO A 91 10.40 -5.83 9.42
CA PRO A 91 10.61 -4.68 8.54
C PRO A 91 11.99 -4.75 7.87
N GLU A 92 12.00 -4.74 6.55
CA GLU A 92 13.21 -4.80 5.73
C GLU A 92 13.22 -3.59 4.77
N LEU A 93 14.42 -3.08 4.51
CA LEU A 93 14.68 -2.06 3.51
C LEU A 93 15.24 -2.75 2.27
N GLU A 94 14.46 -2.83 1.20
CA GLU A 94 14.82 -3.58 0.00
C GLU A 94 14.70 -2.73 -1.28
N ASP A 95 15.56 -3.01 -2.26
CA ASP A 95 15.49 -2.45 -3.61
C ASP A 95 14.52 -3.28 -4.49
N ARG A 96 13.24 -3.22 -4.14
CA ARG A 96 12.18 -4.05 -4.75
C ARG A 96 10.95 -3.24 -5.18
N LEU A 97 11.13 -1.93 -5.38
CA LEU A 97 10.04 -0.99 -5.66
C LEU A 97 9.10 -1.43 -6.79
N PHE A 98 9.68 -2.02 -7.85
CA PHE A 98 8.98 -2.47 -9.05
C PHE A 98 9.06 -3.97 -9.30
N GLU A 99 9.47 -4.77 -8.30
CA GLU A 99 9.47 -6.23 -8.46
C GLU A 99 8.04 -6.78 -8.57
N PHE A 100 7.09 -6.17 -7.87
CA PHE A 100 5.68 -6.54 -7.90
C PHE A 100 4.84 -5.50 -8.61
N LYS A 101 3.72 -5.93 -9.19
CA LYS A 101 2.77 -5.03 -9.83
C LYS A 101 2.18 -4.05 -8.82
N MET A 102 2.52 -2.77 -8.96
CA MET A 102 1.92 -1.70 -8.16
C MET A 102 0.43 -1.54 -8.49
N THR A 103 -0.39 -1.45 -7.46
CA THR A 103 -1.87 -1.38 -7.52
C THR A 103 -2.42 -0.08 -6.95
N GLY A 104 -1.57 0.72 -6.33
CA GLY A 104 -1.94 1.98 -5.71
C GLY A 104 -0.71 2.77 -5.31
N HIS A 105 -0.84 4.08 -5.37
CA HIS A 105 0.17 5.07 -4.99
C HIS A 105 -0.55 6.21 -4.27
N TYR A 106 -0.16 6.48 -3.03
CA TYR A 106 -0.87 7.40 -2.15
C TYR A 106 0.07 8.26 -1.33
N ARG A 107 -0.42 9.42 -0.93
CA ARG A 107 0.20 10.24 0.11
C ARG A 107 -0.81 10.55 1.20
N TYR A 108 -0.44 10.32 2.46
CA TYR A 108 -1.32 10.52 3.61
C TYR A 108 -0.67 11.43 4.64
N TYR A 109 -1.42 12.43 5.11
CA TYR A 109 -0.91 13.51 5.97
C TYR A 109 -1.48 13.50 7.39
N GLY A 110 -2.17 12.43 7.81
CA GLY A 110 -2.59 12.26 9.20
C GLY A 110 -3.73 13.16 9.68
N LYS A 111 -4.74 13.44 8.86
CA LYS A 111 -5.92 14.26 9.23
C LYS A 111 -7.13 13.44 9.65
#